data_AF-A0A0S8IVN3-F1
#
_entry.id   AF-A0A0S8IVN3-F1
#
_cell.length_a   1.000
_cell.length_b   1.000
_cell.length_c   1.000
_cell.angle_alpha   90.00
_cell.angle_beta   90.00
_cell.angle_gamma   90.00
#
_symmetry.space_group_name_H-M   'P 1'
#
loop_
_entity.id
_entity.type
_entity.pdbx_description
1 polymer ?
#
loop_
_entity_poly.entity_id
_entity_poly.type
_entity_poly.pdbx_seq_one_letter_code
_entity_poly.pdbx_strand_id
1 'polypeptide(L)' 'MLSCHDMKKGDIYVCEDCGLELQVVNECKDAGKPASECGCHPAADPCTFSCCGKDLVKKS' A
#
# COMPACT_ATOMS: atom_id res chain seq x y z
N MET A 1 -1.26 0.91 9.05
CA MET A 1 -1.48 1.67 7.80
C MET A 1 -0.51 1.17 6.77
N LEU A 2 -1.06 0.45 5.80
CA LEU A 2 -0.33 -0.09 4.68
C LEU A 2 0.05 1.04 3.70
N SER A 3 1.35 1.28 3.50
CA SER A 3 1.90 2.31 2.61
C SER A 3 2.48 1.71 1.31
N CYS A 4 2.39 2.45 0.19
CA CYS A 4 3.03 2.02 -1.06
C CYS A 4 4.57 1.99 -0.99
N HIS A 5 5.18 2.59 0.03
CA HIS A 5 6.64 2.58 0.24
C HIS A 5 7.16 1.21 0.68
N ASP A 6 6.28 0.42 1.33
CA ASP A 6 6.59 -0.91 1.86
C ASP A 6 6.14 -2.03 0.90
N MET A 7 5.41 -1.68 -0.15
CA MET A 7 4.89 -2.58 -1.18
C MET A 7 5.94 -2.88 -2.25
N LYS A 8 6.26 -4.17 -2.47
CA LYS A 8 7.23 -4.59 -3.48
C LYS A 8 6.56 -5.19 -4.70
N LYS A 9 7.20 -5.09 -5.87
CA LYS A 9 6.67 -5.68 -7.10
C LYS A 9 6.46 -7.18 -6.93
N GLY A 10 5.29 -7.63 -7.29
CA GLY A 10 4.86 -9.03 -7.14
C GLY A 10 4.18 -9.33 -5.81
N ASP A 11 4.25 -8.44 -4.82
CA ASP A 11 3.46 -8.60 -3.60
C ASP A 11 1.96 -8.60 -3.92
N ILE A 12 1.22 -9.47 -3.23
CA ILE A 12 -0.23 -9.54 -3.31
C ILE A 12 -0.78 -9.13 -1.94
N TYR A 13 -1.78 -8.26 -1.96
CA TYR A 13 -2.49 -7.78 -0.78
C TYR A 13 -3.96 -8.18 -0.89
N VAL A 14 -4.52 -8.73 0.19
CA VAL A 14 -5.88 -9.26 0.21
C VAL A 14 -6.74 -8.53 1.23
N CYS A 15 -8.00 -8.26 0.87
CA CYS A 15 -9.03 -7.90 1.82
C CYS A 15 -9.65 -9.17 2.39
N GLU A 16 -9.48 -9.42 3.68
CA GLU A 16 -10.01 -10.63 4.32
C GLU A 16 -11.55 -10.63 4.46
N ASP A 17 -12.22 -9.48 4.32
CA ASP A 17 -13.68 -9.38 4.42
C ASP A 17 -14.40 -9.70 3.11
N CYS A 18 -13.92 -9.17 1.98
CA CYS A 18 -14.58 -9.33 0.67
C CYS A 18 -13.80 -10.18 -0.34
N GLY A 19 -12.56 -10.56 -0.04
CA GLY A 19 -11.72 -11.38 -0.91
C GLY A 19 -11.05 -10.63 -2.07
N LEU A 20 -11.13 -9.29 -2.11
CA LEU A 20 -10.43 -8.48 -3.13
C LEU A 20 -8.91 -8.67 -3.02
N GLU A 21 -8.25 -8.94 -4.13
CA GLU A 21 -6.78 -9.04 -4.22
C GLU A 21 -6.21 -7.90 -5.06
N LEU A 22 -5.15 -7.26 -4.55
CA LEU A 22 -4.34 -6.27 -5.27
C LEU A 22 -2.94 -6.81 -5.46
N GLN A 23 -2.46 -6.83 -6.70
CA GLN A 23 -1.09 -7.16 -7.02
C GLN A 23 -0.29 -5.88 -7.30
N VAL A 24 0.88 -5.75 -6.69
CA VAL A 24 1.81 -4.67 -6.99
C VAL A 24 2.51 -4.98 -8.31
N VAL A 25 2.02 -4.41 -9.41
CA VAL A 25 2.63 -4.61 -10.73
C VAL A 25 3.84 -3.70 -10.97
N ASN A 26 3.90 -2.55 -10.27
CA ASN A 26 5.01 -1.60 -10.26
C ASN A 26 5.14 -0.98 -8.86
N GLU A 27 6.38 -0.78 -8.40
CA GLU A 27 6.69 -0.19 -7.10
C GLU A 27 6.52 1.33 -7.11
N CYS A 28 6.33 1.91 -5.92
CA CYS A 28 6.40 3.36 -5.74
C CYS A 28 7.81 3.86 -6.11
N LYS A 29 7.89 5.01 -6.78
CA LYS A 29 9.16 5.67 -7.11
C LYS A 29 10.02 6.00 -5.87
N ASP A 30 9.38 6.10 -4.70
CA ASP A 30 9.99 6.41 -3.41
C ASP A 30 10.02 5.19 -2.47
N ALA A 31 9.91 3.96 -3.01
CA ALA A 31 10.02 2.73 -2.22
C ALA A 31 11.32 2.70 -1.36
N GLY A 32 11.19 2.26 -0.12
CA GLY A 32 12.29 2.22 0.85
C GLY A 32 12.66 3.57 1.51
N LYS A 33 12.02 4.68 1.12
CA LYS A 33 12.10 5.97 1.83
C LYS A 33 10.99 6.08 2.88
N PRO A 34 11.15 6.88 3.95
CA PRO A 34 10.08 7.11 4.91
C PRO A 34 8.85 7.75 4.23
N ALA A 35 7.64 7.33 4.64
CA ALA A 35 6.39 7.83 4.06
C ALA A 35 6.20 9.35 4.21
N SER A 36 6.84 9.97 5.21
CA SER A 36 6.88 11.43 5.42
C SER A 36 7.59 12.20 4.30
N GLU A 37 8.41 11.52 3.50
CA GLU A 37 9.11 12.08 2.34
C GLU A 37 8.40 11.76 1.02
N CYS A 38 7.19 11.19 1.07
CA CYS A 38 6.42 10.87 -0.13
C CYS A 38 5.96 12.15 -0.84
N GLY A 39 6.45 12.38 -2.06
CA GLY A 39 6.04 13.52 -2.91
C GLY A 39 4.78 13.25 -3.75
N CYS A 40 4.04 12.17 -3.47
CA CYS A 40 2.87 11.77 -4.27
C CYS A 40 1.57 12.48 -3.86
N HIS A 41 1.55 13.12 -2.69
CA HIS A 41 0.41 13.83 -2.12
C HIS A 41 0.91 14.89 -1.13
N PRO A 42 0.06 15.86 -0.72
CA PRO A 42 0.39 16.79 0.36
C PRO A 42 0.77 16.01 1.63
N ALA A 43 1.72 16.54 2.41
CA ALA A 43 2.25 15.86 3.61
C ALA A 43 1.19 15.52 4.68
N ALA A 44 0.00 16.12 4.59
CA ALA A 44 -1.11 15.90 5.52
C ALA A 44 -1.92 14.62 5.24
N ASP A 45 -1.87 14.07 4.01
CA ASP A 45 -2.62 12.87 3.65
C ASP A 45 -1.68 11.66 3.60
N PRO A 46 -1.90 10.60 4.40
CA PRO A 46 -1.04 9.43 4.35
C PRO A 46 -1.37 8.55 3.14
N CYS A 47 -0.34 8.05 2.45
CA CYS A 47 -0.47 6.98 1.46
C CYS A 47 -0.99 5.72 2.14
N THR A 48 -2.29 5.44 2.04
CA THR A 48 -2.92 4.28 2.67
C THR A 48 -3.76 3.49 1.68
N PHE A 49 -3.69 2.16 1.77
CA PHE A 49 -4.53 1.25 0.99
C PHE A 49 -5.46 0.50 1.96
N SER A 50 -6.76 0.75 1.82
CA SER A 50 -7.79 0.11 2.62
C SER A 50 -8.93 -0.44 1.75
N CYS A 51 -9.59 -1.48 2.24
CA CYS A 51 -10.78 -2.06 1.65
C CYS A 51 -11.72 -2.48 2.80
N CYS A 52 -13.04 -2.27 2.63
CA CYS A 52 -14.04 -2.54 3.67
C CYS A 52 -13.77 -1.84 5.02
N GLY A 53 -13.09 -0.67 4.98
CA GLY A 53 -12.74 0.09 6.18
C GLY A 53 -11.56 -0.47 6.98
N LYS A 54 -10.83 -1.46 6.44
CA LYS A 54 -9.64 -2.07 7.05
C LYS A 54 -8.44 -2.01 6.10
N ASP A 55 -7.24 -2.07 6.65
CA ASP A 55 -6.01 -2.23 5.87
C ASP A 55 -6.01 -3.60 5.17
N LEU A 56 -5.47 -3.66 3.95
CA LEU A 56 -5.24 -4.93 3.27
C LEU A 56 -4.08 -5.69 3.93
N VAL A 57 -4.07 -7.02 3.84
CA VAL A 57 -3.02 -7.88 4.41
C VAL A 57 -2.16 -8.45 3.31
N LYS A 58 -0.83 -8.43 3.48
CA LYS A 58 0.09 -9.06 2.52
C LYS A 58 -0.12 -10.58 2.53
N LYS A 59 -0.48 -11.15 1.39
CA LYS A 59 -0.60 -12.59 1.16
C LYS A 59 0.81 -13.19 1.12
N SER A 60 1.04 -14.18 1.99
CA SER A 60 2.33 -14.88 2.13
C SER A 60 2.64 -15.79 0.94
#